data_AF-A0A926B766-F1
#
_entry.id   AF-A0A926B766-F1
#
_cell.length_a   1.000
_cell.length_b   1.000
_cell.length_c   1.000
_cell.angle_alpha   90.00
_cell.angle_beta   90.00
_cell.angle_gamma   90.00
#
_symmetry.space_group_name_H-M   'P 1'
#
loop_
_entity.id
_entity.type
_entity.pdbx_description
1 polymer ?
#
loop_
_entity_poly.entity_id
_entity_poly.type
_entity_poly.pdbx_seq_one_letter_code
_entity_poly.pdbx_strand_id
1 'polypeptide(L)'
;MSESVASPIAIGGSFLSQRYAVRPEAHDEMMGPDGVVRPAWAALVRFLDGVGPLELGRRWEQAQQLIHENGVSFNVYGDALGMERPWRLSPIPVVIGPDEFATLSVGLTQRAVLLDRLLADLYGPRRSLSQGWLPAEIVLSHPGFLRACSGTQPPLGRWLHLYAADLVRPPTGEWQVLTDRTQAPSGAGYALENRIVVSRVLPDAFRDCNVQRLALFFRAMRETLAALAPHNRDNPRIVLLSPGPYNATYFEQAFLAQYLGYQLCDGGDLTVRNGRV
;
A
#
# COMPACT_ATOMS: atom_id res chain seq x y z
N MET A 1 14.92 30.59 -16.01
CA MET A 1 15.35 29.96 -14.74
C MET A 1 16.00 28.64 -15.12
N SER A 2 17.32 28.56 -14.99
CA SER A 2 18.11 27.38 -15.37
C SER A 2 17.87 26.24 -14.37
N GLU A 3 17.29 25.15 -14.83
CA GLU A 3 17.34 23.87 -14.11
C GLU A 3 18.81 23.46 -14.00
N SER A 4 19.32 23.47 -12.77
CA SER A 4 20.59 22.84 -12.42
C SER A 4 20.40 21.33 -12.61
N VAL A 5 20.71 20.82 -13.79
CA VAL A 5 20.86 19.38 -14.03
C VAL A 5 22.01 18.91 -13.15
N ALA A 6 21.69 18.26 -12.04
CA ALA A 6 22.68 17.71 -11.12
C ALA A 6 23.62 16.79 -11.90
N SER A 7 24.94 16.97 -11.70
CA SER A 7 25.95 16.13 -12.35
C SER A 7 25.67 14.65 -12.07
N PRO A 8 25.88 13.74 -13.06
CA PRO A 8 25.67 12.32 -12.88
C PRO A 8 26.47 11.78 -11.68
N ILE A 9 25.82 11.07 -10.77
CA ILE A 9 26.50 10.45 -9.62
C ILE A 9 26.97 9.06 -10.04
N ALA A 10 28.28 8.87 -10.10
CA ALA A 10 28.88 7.55 -10.11
C ALA A 10 29.06 7.07 -8.66
N ILE A 11 28.73 5.81 -8.36
CA ILE A 11 28.90 5.25 -7.00
C ILE A 11 30.38 5.07 -6.63
N GLY A 12 31.33 5.22 -7.57
CA GLY A 12 32.76 4.92 -7.37
C GLY A 12 33.48 5.57 -6.18
N GLY A 13 32.89 6.59 -5.52
CA GLY A 13 33.38 7.18 -4.25
C GLY A 13 32.49 6.95 -3.02
N SER A 14 31.33 6.30 -3.18
CA SER A 14 30.35 6.02 -2.12
C SER A 14 30.70 4.74 -1.37
N PHE A 15 30.40 4.66 -0.07
CA PHE A 15 30.54 3.40 0.68
C PHE A 15 29.63 2.28 0.12
N LEU A 16 28.58 2.64 -0.62
CA LEU A 16 27.71 1.69 -1.32
C LEU A 16 28.47 0.94 -2.43
N SER A 17 29.48 1.55 -3.08
CA SER A 17 30.23 0.90 -4.18
C SER A 17 30.98 -0.36 -3.76
N GLN A 18 31.34 -0.47 -2.47
CA GLN A 18 32.12 -1.60 -1.97
C GLN A 18 31.28 -2.87 -1.83
N ARG A 19 29.94 -2.75 -1.81
CA ARG A 19 29.04 -3.89 -1.55
C ARG A 19 27.82 -3.96 -2.47
N TYR A 20 27.52 -2.90 -3.22
CA TYR A 20 26.41 -2.90 -4.17
C TYR A 20 26.82 -3.57 -5.48
N ALA A 21 26.13 -4.64 -5.85
CA ALA A 21 26.35 -5.35 -7.09
C ALA A 21 25.07 -5.36 -7.92
N VAL A 22 25.11 -4.69 -9.07
CA VAL A 22 24.04 -4.74 -10.06
C VAL A 22 23.93 -6.18 -10.58
N ARG A 23 22.72 -6.72 -10.59
CA ARG A 23 22.45 -8.04 -11.15
C ARG A 23 22.15 -7.90 -12.65
N PRO A 24 22.92 -8.52 -13.56
CA PRO A 24 22.73 -8.36 -15.00
C PRO A 24 21.36 -8.83 -15.50
N GLU A 25 20.80 -9.82 -14.81
CA GLU A 25 19.55 -10.51 -15.17
C GLU A 25 18.28 -9.75 -14.70
N ALA A 26 18.43 -8.60 -14.02
CA ALA A 26 17.31 -7.91 -13.38
C ALA A 26 17.36 -6.39 -13.62
N HIS A 27 16.19 -5.75 -13.55
CA HIS A 27 16.13 -4.31 -13.51
C HIS A 27 16.63 -3.80 -12.16
N ASP A 28 17.58 -2.87 -12.18
CA ASP A 28 18.11 -2.22 -10.99
C ASP A 28 17.41 -0.88 -10.74
N GLU A 29 16.74 -0.76 -9.59
CA GLU A 29 15.99 0.45 -9.24
C GLU A 29 16.91 1.65 -9.00
N MET A 30 18.15 1.45 -8.54
CA MET A 30 19.07 2.53 -8.22
C MET A 30 20.00 2.88 -9.39
N MET A 31 20.46 1.86 -10.13
CA MET A 31 21.48 1.99 -11.16
C MET A 31 20.90 1.95 -12.58
N GLY A 32 21.36 2.87 -13.41
CA GLY A 32 21.16 2.86 -14.84
C GLY A 32 22.03 1.80 -15.53
N PRO A 33 21.68 1.41 -16.77
CA PRO A 33 22.46 0.46 -17.56
C PRO A 33 23.88 0.97 -17.91
N ASP A 34 24.09 2.28 -17.84
CA ASP A 34 25.37 2.97 -17.99
C ASP A 34 26.23 2.96 -16.72
N GLY A 35 25.76 2.34 -15.64
CA GLY A 35 26.46 2.31 -14.35
C GLY A 35 26.37 3.63 -13.57
N VAL A 36 25.44 4.51 -13.93
CA VAL A 36 25.19 5.78 -13.25
C VAL A 36 23.97 5.67 -12.34
N VAL A 37 23.96 6.35 -11.20
CA VAL A 37 22.79 6.40 -10.32
C VAL A 37 21.62 7.10 -11.03
N ARG A 38 20.45 6.47 -11.03
CA ARG A 38 19.23 7.04 -11.61
C ARG A 38 18.86 8.36 -10.90
N PRO A 39 18.34 9.36 -11.62
CA PRO A 39 18.04 10.68 -11.06
C PRO A 39 17.18 10.66 -9.79
N ALA A 40 16.16 9.79 -9.73
CA ALA A 40 15.29 9.65 -8.57
C ALA A 40 16.04 9.25 -7.29
N TRP A 41 17.12 8.46 -7.42
CA TRP A 41 17.94 7.98 -6.30
C TRP A 41 19.05 8.94 -5.89
N ALA A 42 19.37 9.94 -6.71
CA ALA A 42 20.52 10.82 -6.52
C ALA A 42 20.53 11.54 -5.16
N ALA A 43 19.37 12.05 -4.71
CA ALA A 43 19.25 12.72 -3.42
C ALA A 43 19.47 11.75 -2.24
N LEU A 44 18.87 10.56 -2.31
CA LEU A 44 19.02 9.54 -1.28
C LEU A 44 20.47 9.04 -1.20
N VAL A 45 21.12 8.78 -2.34
CA VAL A 45 22.52 8.35 -2.37
C VAL A 45 23.44 9.39 -1.74
N ARG A 46 23.30 10.69 -2.09
CA ARG A 46 24.08 11.76 -1.44
C ARG A 46 23.86 11.83 0.07
N PHE A 47 22.61 11.67 0.51
CA PHE A 47 22.29 11.63 1.93
C PHE A 47 22.99 10.44 2.62
N LEU A 48 22.88 9.23 2.04
CA LEU A 48 23.50 8.03 2.60
C LEU A 48 25.02 8.20 2.71
N ASP A 49 25.66 8.76 1.69
CA ASP A 49 27.10 9.05 1.71
C ASP A 49 27.50 10.07 2.77
N GLY A 50 26.68 11.11 2.96
CA GLY A 50 26.92 12.12 3.99
C GLY A 50 26.76 11.59 5.41
N VAL A 51 25.84 10.64 5.64
CA VAL A 51 25.64 9.99 6.94
C VAL A 51 26.75 8.97 7.21
N GLY A 52 27.12 8.19 6.20
CA GLY A 52 28.10 7.11 6.32
C GLY A 52 27.58 5.87 7.05
N PRO A 53 28.30 4.74 6.97
CA PRO A 53 27.78 3.43 7.39
C PRO A 53 27.58 3.29 8.90
N LEU A 54 28.43 3.91 9.73
CA LEU A 54 28.36 3.79 11.19
C LEU A 54 27.09 4.46 11.75
N GLU A 55 26.86 5.71 11.37
CA GLU A 55 25.69 6.46 11.81
C GLU A 55 24.41 5.89 11.21
N LEU A 56 24.46 5.41 9.95
CA LEU A 56 23.33 4.69 9.35
C LEU A 56 22.97 3.43 10.15
N GLY A 57 23.96 2.66 10.59
CA GLY A 57 23.77 1.51 11.48
C GLY A 57 23.09 1.89 12.80
N ARG A 58 23.57 2.96 13.46
CA ARG A 58 22.97 3.46 14.72
C ARG A 58 21.51 3.90 14.52
N ARG A 59 21.21 4.64 13.45
CA ARG A 59 19.84 5.05 13.11
C ARG A 59 18.95 3.85 12.77
N TRP A 60 19.54 2.81 12.18
CA TRP A 60 18.82 1.58 11.88
C TRP A 60 18.45 0.79 13.15
N GLU A 61 19.37 0.65 14.10
CA GLU A 61 19.07 0.05 15.42
C GLU A 61 17.93 0.79 16.12
N GLN A 62 17.93 2.13 16.06
CA GLN A 62 16.84 2.95 16.59
C GLN A 62 15.50 2.67 15.87
N ALA A 63 15.51 2.47 14.55
CA ALA A 63 14.29 2.13 13.81
C ALA A 63 13.75 0.75 14.20
N GLN A 64 14.62 -0.23 14.38
CA GLN A 64 14.25 -1.57 14.84
C GLN A 64 13.67 -1.54 16.26
N GLN A 65 14.25 -0.73 17.15
CA GLN A 65 13.73 -0.53 18.49
C GLN A 65 12.32 0.10 18.46
N LEU A 66 12.10 1.12 17.64
CA LEU A 66 10.78 1.74 17.47
C LEU A 66 9.74 0.75 16.95
N ILE A 67 10.09 -0.09 15.97
CA ILE A 67 9.20 -1.15 15.45
C ILE A 67 8.82 -2.13 16.55
N HIS A 68 9.80 -2.52 17.38
CA HIS A 68 9.56 -3.42 18.50
C HIS A 68 8.68 -2.78 19.57
N GLU A 69 8.95 -1.54 19.97
CA GLU A 69 8.18 -0.79 20.97
C GLU A 69 6.74 -0.51 20.51
N ASN A 70 6.54 -0.26 19.22
CA ASN A 70 5.21 -0.06 18.64
C ASN A 70 4.45 -1.38 18.44
N GLY A 71 5.07 -2.53 18.72
CA GLY A 71 4.43 -3.85 18.61
C GLY A 71 4.10 -4.26 17.17
N VAL A 72 4.83 -3.75 16.17
CA VAL A 72 4.57 -4.04 14.76
C VAL A 72 4.88 -5.51 14.46
N SER A 73 3.84 -6.30 14.22
CA SER A 73 3.95 -7.74 13.97
C SER A 73 3.18 -8.17 12.72
N PHE A 74 3.58 -9.32 12.17
CA PHE A 74 2.80 -10.04 11.17
C PHE A 74 2.61 -11.48 11.65
N ASN A 75 1.36 -11.92 11.82
CA ASN A 75 1.09 -13.25 12.38
C ASN A 75 1.12 -14.29 11.25
N VAL A 76 2.02 -15.25 11.33
CA VAL A 76 2.13 -16.36 10.36
C VAL A 76 1.45 -17.59 10.96
N TYR A 77 0.39 -18.07 10.31
CA TYR A 77 -0.34 -19.24 10.78
C TYR A 77 0.54 -20.51 10.69
N GLY A 78 0.65 -21.26 11.79
CA GLY A 78 1.29 -22.58 11.82
C GLY A 78 2.82 -22.60 11.92
N ASP A 79 3.46 -21.51 12.34
CA ASP A 79 4.92 -21.47 12.52
C ASP A 79 5.36 -22.02 13.90
N ALA A 80 6.41 -22.84 13.90
CA ALA A 80 6.93 -23.50 15.11
C ALA A 80 7.61 -22.52 16.10
N LEU A 81 7.84 -21.28 15.69
CA LEU A 81 8.50 -20.21 16.46
C LEU A 81 7.53 -19.28 17.22
N GLY A 82 6.22 -19.52 17.12
CA GLY A 82 5.18 -18.72 17.79
C GLY A 82 4.29 -17.93 16.82
N MET A 83 3.25 -17.30 17.37
CA MET A 83 2.18 -16.63 16.62
C MET A 83 2.58 -15.27 16.04
N GLU A 84 3.62 -14.62 16.57
CA GLU A 84 4.03 -13.26 16.21
C GLU A 84 5.45 -13.25 15.63
N ARG A 85 5.59 -12.82 14.37
CA ARG A 85 6.90 -12.48 13.80
C ARG A 85 7.09 -10.96 13.83
N PRO A 86 8.22 -10.45 14.34
CA PRO A 86 8.54 -9.02 14.27
C PRO A 86 8.56 -8.56 12.82
N TRP A 87 7.92 -7.42 12.55
CA TRP A 87 7.93 -6.82 11.22
C TRP A 87 9.36 -6.46 10.80
N ARG A 88 9.77 -6.93 9.61
CA ARG A 88 11.10 -6.64 9.07
C ARG A 88 11.02 -5.49 8.09
N LEU A 89 11.38 -4.30 8.56
CA LEU A 89 11.60 -3.14 7.72
C LEU A 89 12.99 -3.20 7.06
N SER A 90 13.13 -2.67 5.86
CA SER A 90 14.43 -2.37 5.24
C SER A 90 14.85 -0.94 5.60
N PRO A 91 16.12 -0.68 5.96
CA PRO A 91 16.61 0.68 6.19
C PRO A 91 16.61 1.55 4.93
N ILE A 92 16.72 0.92 3.75
CA ILE A 92 16.78 1.61 2.47
C ILE A 92 15.42 1.49 1.79
N PRO A 93 14.71 2.63 1.57
CA PRO A 93 13.44 2.62 0.86
C PRO A 93 13.66 2.44 -0.65
N VAL A 94 12.66 1.89 -1.33
CA VAL A 94 12.58 1.97 -2.79
C VAL A 94 12.11 3.37 -3.17
N VAL A 95 12.85 4.04 -4.05
CA VAL A 95 12.52 5.38 -4.53
C VAL A 95 11.83 5.30 -5.89
N ILE A 96 10.65 5.89 -5.99
CA ILE A 96 9.88 6.00 -7.23
C ILE A 96 9.83 7.50 -7.59
N GLY A 97 10.20 7.82 -8.83
CA GLY A 97 10.20 9.20 -9.32
C GLY A 97 8.78 9.79 -9.45
N PRO A 98 8.61 11.11 -9.43
CA PRO A 98 7.30 11.75 -9.52
C PRO A 98 6.56 11.42 -10.83
N ASP A 99 7.25 11.48 -11.98
CA ASP A 99 6.63 11.21 -13.30
C ASP A 99 6.22 9.73 -13.45
N GLU A 100 7.07 8.85 -12.92
CA GLU A 100 6.80 7.42 -12.87
C GLU A 100 5.59 7.11 -11.98
N PHE A 101 5.55 7.67 -10.78
CA PHE A 101 4.42 7.51 -9.87
C PHE A 101 3.13 8.12 -10.45
N ALA A 102 3.22 9.25 -11.17
CA ALA A 102 2.07 9.84 -11.84
C ALA A 102 1.49 8.90 -12.91
N THR A 103 2.34 8.29 -13.72
CA THR A 103 1.94 7.30 -14.72
C THR A 103 1.29 6.08 -14.07
N LEU A 104 1.90 5.54 -13.01
CA LEU A 104 1.34 4.44 -12.22
C LEU A 104 -0.02 4.81 -11.63
N SER A 105 -0.15 5.99 -11.05
CA SER A 105 -1.37 6.47 -10.41
C SER A 105 -2.53 6.55 -11.41
N VAL A 106 -2.29 7.06 -12.62
CA VAL A 106 -3.30 7.08 -13.70
C VAL A 106 -3.72 5.67 -14.10
N GLY A 107 -2.76 4.76 -14.33
CA GLY A 107 -3.05 3.37 -14.72
C GLY A 107 -3.83 2.60 -13.64
N LEU A 108 -3.41 2.70 -12.39
CA LEU A 108 -4.09 2.07 -11.25
C LEU A 108 -5.50 2.66 -11.03
N THR A 109 -5.66 3.97 -11.19
CA THR A 109 -6.98 4.62 -11.09
C THR A 109 -7.92 4.14 -12.18
N GLN A 110 -7.44 4.05 -13.44
CA GLN A 110 -8.22 3.51 -14.55
C GLN A 110 -8.66 2.08 -14.25
N ARG A 111 -7.75 1.24 -13.74
CA ARG A 111 -8.01 -0.16 -13.40
C ARG A 111 -9.02 -0.30 -12.27
N ALA A 112 -8.91 0.50 -11.21
CA ALA A 112 -9.90 0.54 -10.12
C ALA A 112 -11.31 0.92 -10.65
N VAL A 113 -11.40 1.92 -11.52
CA VAL A 113 -12.67 2.34 -12.14
C VAL A 113 -13.26 1.24 -13.02
N LEU A 114 -12.42 0.52 -13.78
CA LEU A 114 -12.86 -0.61 -14.59
C LEU A 114 -13.46 -1.71 -13.71
N LEU A 115 -12.77 -2.09 -12.62
CA LEU A 115 -13.21 -3.13 -11.70
C LEU A 115 -14.49 -2.75 -10.95
N ASP A 116 -14.61 -1.50 -10.50
CA ASP A 116 -15.84 -0.96 -9.89
C ASP A 116 -17.03 -1.04 -10.84
N ARG A 117 -16.85 -0.63 -12.11
CA ARG A 117 -17.89 -0.72 -13.14
C ARG A 117 -18.23 -2.16 -13.50
N LEU A 118 -17.25 -3.05 -13.52
CA LEU A 118 -17.47 -4.46 -13.77
C LEU A 118 -18.32 -5.08 -12.65
N LEU A 119 -18.03 -4.78 -11.38
CA LEU A 119 -18.87 -5.21 -10.26
C LEU A 119 -20.32 -4.70 -10.39
N ALA A 120 -20.48 -3.43 -10.76
CA ALA A 120 -21.81 -2.84 -11.00
C ALA A 120 -22.57 -3.51 -12.14
N ASP A 121 -21.88 -3.89 -13.21
CA ASP A 121 -22.47 -4.64 -14.32
C ASP A 121 -22.86 -6.07 -13.91
N LEU A 122 -21.94 -6.81 -13.29
CA LEU A 122 -22.14 -8.22 -12.93
C LEU A 122 -23.26 -8.43 -11.91
N TYR A 123 -23.39 -7.53 -10.93
CA TYR A 123 -24.49 -7.57 -9.96
C TYR A 123 -25.75 -6.84 -10.44
N GLY A 124 -25.68 -6.09 -11.54
CA GLY A 124 -26.81 -5.36 -12.14
C GLY A 124 -27.19 -5.90 -13.52
N PRO A 125 -27.02 -5.11 -14.61
CA PRO A 125 -27.55 -5.44 -15.94
C PRO A 125 -26.84 -6.56 -16.69
N ARG A 126 -25.65 -7.00 -16.26
CA ARG A 126 -24.86 -8.11 -16.81
C ARG A 126 -24.60 -8.01 -18.32
N ARG A 127 -24.30 -6.80 -18.81
CA ARG A 127 -23.97 -6.56 -20.21
C ARG A 127 -22.68 -7.25 -20.61
N SER A 128 -21.69 -7.33 -19.73
CA SER A 128 -20.43 -8.03 -20.01
C SER A 128 -20.66 -9.52 -20.29
N LEU A 129 -21.69 -10.11 -19.70
CA LEU A 129 -22.09 -11.50 -19.95
C LEU A 129 -22.93 -11.62 -21.21
N SER A 130 -23.99 -10.81 -21.34
CA SER A 130 -24.91 -10.90 -22.48
C SER A 130 -24.28 -10.49 -23.82
N GLN A 131 -23.24 -9.66 -23.80
CA GLN A 131 -22.46 -9.26 -24.96
C GLN A 131 -21.24 -10.17 -25.21
N GLY A 132 -21.02 -11.20 -24.38
CA GLY A 132 -19.95 -12.17 -24.58
C GLY A 132 -18.54 -11.67 -24.26
N TRP A 133 -18.39 -10.55 -23.55
CA TRP A 133 -17.06 -10.06 -23.12
C TRP A 133 -16.45 -10.95 -22.03
N LEU A 134 -17.29 -11.55 -21.19
CA LEU A 134 -16.91 -12.51 -20.16
C LEU A 134 -17.77 -13.77 -20.26
N PRO A 135 -17.19 -14.98 -20.15
CA PRO A 135 -17.95 -16.22 -20.13
C PRO A 135 -18.85 -16.30 -18.88
N ALA A 136 -20.15 -16.47 -19.10
CA ALA A 136 -21.14 -16.50 -18.03
C ALA A 136 -20.91 -17.68 -17.08
N GLU A 137 -20.45 -18.81 -17.60
CA GLU A 137 -20.19 -20.03 -16.83
C GLU A 137 -19.06 -19.80 -15.83
N ILE A 138 -18.00 -19.09 -16.22
CA ILE A 138 -16.88 -18.78 -15.33
C ILE A 138 -17.34 -17.84 -14.22
N VAL A 139 -18.11 -16.79 -14.55
CA VAL A 139 -18.50 -15.78 -13.55
C VAL A 139 -19.57 -16.31 -12.60
N LEU A 140 -20.65 -16.91 -13.11
CA LEU A 140 -21.84 -17.26 -12.32
C LEU A 140 -21.69 -18.58 -11.53
N SER A 141 -20.73 -19.42 -11.90
CA SER A 141 -20.35 -20.61 -11.12
C SER A 141 -19.28 -20.34 -10.07
N HIS A 142 -18.57 -19.21 -10.16
CA HIS A 142 -17.51 -18.88 -9.23
C HIS A 142 -18.03 -18.76 -7.79
N PRO A 143 -17.43 -19.43 -6.79
CA PRO A 143 -17.89 -19.38 -5.40
C PRO A 143 -17.91 -17.97 -4.79
N GLY A 144 -17.05 -17.08 -5.28
CA GLY A 144 -17.01 -15.67 -4.87
C GLY A 144 -18.11 -14.79 -5.47
N PHE A 145 -18.95 -15.30 -6.39
CA PHE A 145 -20.10 -14.56 -6.89
C PHE A 145 -21.27 -14.63 -5.89
N LEU A 146 -21.58 -13.50 -5.27
CA LEU A 146 -22.58 -13.43 -4.20
C LEU A 146 -23.98 -13.20 -4.77
N ARG A 147 -24.74 -14.27 -4.99
CA ARG A 147 -26.11 -14.19 -5.55
C ARG A 147 -27.03 -13.23 -4.78
N ALA A 148 -26.86 -13.14 -3.46
CA ALA A 148 -27.62 -12.24 -2.59
C ALA A 148 -27.38 -10.73 -2.90
N CYS A 149 -26.26 -10.39 -3.54
CA CYS A 149 -25.97 -9.01 -3.96
C CYS A 149 -26.59 -8.67 -5.33
N SER A 150 -27.24 -9.61 -6.00
CA SER A 150 -27.86 -9.35 -7.30
C SER A 150 -29.00 -8.33 -7.19
N GLY A 151 -28.93 -7.26 -7.97
CA GLY A 151 -29.95 -6.20 -7.99
C GLY A 151 -29.85 -5.21 -6.83
N THR A 152 -28.85 -5.34 -5.94
CA THR A 152 -28.62 -4.34 -4.90
C THR A 152 -28.02 -3.07 -5.50
N GLN A 153 -28.28 -1.94 -4.85
CA GLN A 153 -27.70 -0.65 -5.22
C GLN A 153 -26.88 -0.14 -4.05
N PRO A 154 -25.55 -0.16 -4.13
CA PRO A 154 -24.72 0.37 -3.05
C PRO A 154 -24.85 1.90 -2.98
N PRO A 155 -24.63 2.51 -1.80
CA PRO A 155 -24.54 3.96 -1.67
C PRO A 155 -23.57 4.56 -2.70
N LEU A 156 -23.96 5.70 -3.27
CA LEU A 156 -23.19 6.42 -4.29
C LEU A 156 -22.94 5.62 -5.60
N GLY A 157 -23.58 4.47 -5.77
CA GLY A 157 -23.35 3.58 -6.92
C GLY A 157 -21.93 3.01 -6.97
N ARG A 158 -21.21 2.97 -5.83
CA ARG A 158 -19.84 2.48 -5.74
C ARG A 158 -19.79 1.11 -5.11
N TRP A 159 -19.16 0.16 -5.79
CA TRP A 159 -18.99 -1.22 -5.35
C TRP A 159 -17.60 -1.47 -4.78
N LEU A 160 -16.59 -0.80 -5.33
CA LEU A 160 -15.20 -0.92 -4.93
C LEU A 160 -14.73 0.36 -4.24
N HIS A 161 -14.65 0.33 -2.92
CA HIS A 161 -14.25 1.50 -2.11
C HIS A 161 -12.73 1.57 -1.88
N LEU A 162 -12.06 0.42 -1.89
CA LEU A 162 -10.62 0.31 -1.71
C LEU A 162 -10.08 -0.71 -2.71
N TYR A 163 -9.00 -0.34 -3.39
CA TYR A 163 -8.34 -1.17 -4.38
C TYR A 163 -6.83 -1.15 -4.11
N ALA A 164 -6.21 -2.31 -4.22
CA ALA A 164 -4.75 -2.44 -4.24
C ALA A 164 -4.33 -3.36 -5.38
N ALA A 165 -3.09 -3.16 -5.84
CA ALA A 165 -2.48 -3.97 -6.88
C ALA A 165 -1.08 -4.38 -6.44
N ASP A 166 -0.74 -5.65 -6.71
CA ASP A 166 0.62 -6.14 -6.57
C ASP A 166 1.38 -5.78 -7.85
N LEU A 167 2.38 -4.89 -7.74
CA LEU A 167 3.19 -4.43 -8.85
C LEU A 167 4.55 -5.11 -8.86
N VAL A 168 5.02 -5.48 -10.04
CA VAL A 168 6.36 -6.01 -10.26
C VAL A 168 7.04 -5.27 -11.39
N ARG A 169 8.35 -5.18 -11.32
CA ARG A 169 9.18 -4.68 -12.41
C ARG A 169 10.09 -5.82 -12.90
N PRO A 170 9.77 -6.46 -14.04
CA PRO A 170 10.62 -7.49 -14.62
C PRO A 170 11.88 -6.87 -15.23
N PRO A 171 12.81 -7.68 -15.76
CA PRO A 171 14.07 -7.18 -16.33
C PRO A 171 13.89 -6.16 -17.47
N THR A 172 12.72 -6.12 -18.12
CA THR A 172 12.38 -5.09 -19.12
C THR A 172 12.29 -3.68 -18.52
N GLY A 173 12.07 -3.56 -17.21
CA GLY A 173 11.97 -2.29 -16.50
C GLY A 173 10.58 -1.65 -16.48
N GLU A 174 9.62 -2.23 -17.21
CA GLU A 174 8.25 -1.73 -17.28
C GLU A 174 7.39 -2.30 -16.14
N TRP A 175 6.64 -1.44 -15.46
CA TRP A 175 5.73 -1.89 -14.40
C TRP A 175 4.64 -2.81 -14.94
N GLN A 176 4.43 -3.92 -14.24
CA GLN A 176 3.37 -4.88 -14.55
C GLN A 176 2.52 -5.13 -13.31
N VAL A 177 1.21 -5.21 -13.52
CA VAL A 177 0.26 -5.65 -12.49
C VAL A 177 0.27 -7.17 -12.45
N LEU A 178 0.67 -7.72 -11.31
CA LEU A 178 0.68 -9.16 -11.07
C LEU A 178 -0.69 -9.65 -10.56
N THR A 179 -1.28 -8.93 -9.60
CA THR A 179 -2.55 -9.31 -8.96
C THR A 179 -3.36 -8.09 -8.56
N ASP A 180 -4.68 -8.20 -8.67
CA ASP A 180 -5.64 -7.23 -8.11
C ASP A 180 -6.17 -7.69 -6.75
N ARG A 181 -6.29 -6.75 -5.81
CA ARG A 181 -6.88 -6.97 -4.49
C ARG A 181 -8.11 -6.08 -4.33
N THR A 182 -9.28 -6.68 -4.52
CA THR A 182 -10.59 -5.99 -4.56
C THR A 182 -11.49 -6.29 -3.36
N GLN A 183 -10.97 -6.99 -2.35
CA GLN A 183 -11.69 -7.34 -1.13
C GLN A 183 -11.28 -6.38 0.01
N ALA A 184 -10.64 -6.91 1.06
CA ALA A 184 -10.05 -6.15 2.15
C ALA A 184 -8.51 -6.20 2.04
N PRO A 185 -7.90 -5.44 1.11
CA PRO A 185 -6.44 -5.44 0.98
C PRO A 185 -5.77 -4.91 2.24
N SER A 186 -4.78 -5.65 2.74
CA SER A 186 -3.85 -5.23 3.77
C SER A 186 -2.65 -4.48 3.19
N GLY A 187 -1.89 -3.79 4.04
CA GLY A 187 -0.63 -3.13 3.72
C GLY A 187 -0.62 -1.61 3.98
N ALA A 188 -1.77 -0.95 3.99
CA ALA A 188 -1.84 0.50 4.19
C ALA A 188 -1.36 0.93 5.59
N GLY A 189 -1.73 0.18 6.63
CA GLY A 189 -1.27 0.44 8.00
C GLY A 189 0.22 0.19 8.15
N TYR A 190 0.75 -0.89 7.57
CA TYR A 190 2.19 -1.16 7.55
C TYR A 190 2.97 -0.08 6.78
N ALA A 191 2.46 0.38 5.64
CA ALA A 191 3.08 1.45 4.86
C ALA A 191 3.13 2.77 5.64
N LEU A 192 2.06 3.10 6.37
CA LEU A 192 2.00 4.26 7.25
C LEU A 192 2.97 4.13 8.43
N GLU A 193 3.00 2.99 9.09
CA GLU A 193 3.88 2.75 10.23
C GLU A 193 5.36 2.81 9.82
N ASN A 194 5.72 2.13 8.71
CA ASN A 194 7.04 2.24 8.10
C ASN A 194 7.38 3.71 7.81
N ARG A 195 6.43 4.48 7.28
CA ARG A 195 6.63 5.89 6.96
C ARG A 195 6.90 6.72 8.22
N ILE A 196 6.18 6.46 9.31
CA ILE A 196 6.37 7.14 10.60
C ILE A 196 7.75 6.80 11.17
N VAL A 197 8.10 5.51 11.27
CA VAL A 197 9.39 5.07 11.82
C VAL A 197 10.56 5.64 11.03
N VAL A 198 10.57 5.45 9.69
CA VAL A 198 11.69 5.92 8.87
C VAL A 198 11.81 7.44 8.89
N SER A 199 10.69 8.19 8.91
CA SER A 199 10.73 9.65 8.99
C SER A 199 11.36 10.18 10.29
N ARG A 200 11.28 9.41 11.39
CA ARG A 200 11.89 9.76 12.67
C ARG A 200 13.40 9.53 12.68
N VAL A 201 13.86 8.44 12.05
CA VAL A 201 15.29 8.08 12.04
C VAL A 201 16.07 8.72 10.90
N LEU A 202 15.42 9.01 9.76
CA LEU A 202 16.00 9.64 8.57
C LEU A 202 15.25 10.94 8.18
N PRO A 203 15.10 11.94 9.08
CA PRO A 203 14.32 13.14 8.81
C PRO A 203 14.89 13.97 7.65
N ASP A 204 16.21 14.04 7.53
CA ASP A 204 16.86 14.83 6.47
C ASP A 204 16.68 14.20 5.10
N ALA A 205 16.78 12.87 5.00
CA ALA A 205 16.49 12.15 3.75
C ALA A 205 15.06 12.43 3.24
N PHE A 206 14.09 12.52 4.14
CA PHE A 206 12.70 12.82 3.79
C PHE A 206 12.53 14.24 3.24
N ARG A 207 13.24 15.19 3.83
CA ARG A 207 13.27 16.57 3.40
C ARG A 207 13.95 16.69 2.03
N ASP A 208 15.13 16.12 1.90
CA ASP A 208 15.99 16.24 0.72
C ASP A 208 15.40 15.51 -0.50
N CYS A 209 14.72 14.40 -0.27
CA CYS A 209 14.00 13.65 -1.32
C CYS A 209 12.57 14.16 -1.57
N ASN A 210 12.12 15.22 -0.87
CA ASN A 210 10.76 15.77 -0.96
C ASN A 210 9.65 14.68 -0.90
N VAL A 211 9.75 13.80 0.10
CA VAL A 211 8.91 12.60 0.20
C VAL A 211 7.44 12.97 0.39
N GLN A 212 6.57 12.47 -0.51
CA GLN A 212 5.12 12.74 -0.45
C GLN A 212 4.48 12.17 0.83
N ARG A 213 3.57 12.93 1.46
CA ARG A 213 2.91 12.52 2.70
C ARG A 213 1.73 11.59 2.44
N LEU A 214 1.62 10.51 3.22
CA LEU A 214 0.50 9.56 3.14
C LEU A 214 -0.80 10.07 3.80
N ALA A 215 -0.74 11.15 4.58
CA ALA A 215 -1.89 11.68 5.32
C ALA A 215 -3.10 12.00 4.43
N LEU A 216 -2.87 12.45 3.20
CA LEU A 216 -3.95 12.77 2.24
C LEU A 216 -4.73 11.52 1.82
N PHE A 217 -4.06 10.36 1.67
CA PHE A 217 -4.72 9.09 1.36
C PHE A 217 -5.69 8.69 2.49
N PHE A 218 -5.24 8.73 3.74
CA PHE A 218 -6.08 8.38 4.89
C PHE A 218 -7.20 9.39 5.13
N ARG A 219 -6.97 10.67 4.85
CA ARG A 219 -8.02 11.68 4.85
C ARG A 219 -9.10 11.36 3.81
N ALA A 220 -8.71 11.06 2.57
CA ALA A 220 -9.64 10.68 1.51
C ALA A 220 -10.40 9.39 1.86
N MET A 221 -9.75 8.43 2.51
CA MET A 221 -10.40 7.22 3.04
C MET A 221 -11.48 7.56 4.06
N ARG A 222 -11.20 8.43 5.05
CA ARG A 222 -12.19 8.87 6.05
C ARG A 222 -13.38 9.58 5.39
N GLU A 223 -13.11 10.51 4.49
CA GLU A 223 -14.14 11.25 3.75
C GLU A 223 -15.01 10.31 2.91
N THR A 224 -14.41 9.32 2.25
CA THR A 224 -15.13 8.30 1.47
C THR A 224 -16.04 7.45 2.36
N LEU A 225 -15.52 6.93 3.48
CA LEU A 225 -16.32 6.12 4.40
C LEU A 225 -17.48 6.92 5.01
N ALA A 226 -17.25 8.18 5.36
CA ALA A 226 -18.31 9.05 5.89
C ALA A 226 -19.41 9.33 4.85
N ALA A 227 -19.03 9.51 3.58
CA ALA A 227 -19.97 9.75 2.49
C ALA A 227 -20.90 8.55 2.19
N LEU A 228 -20.47 7.33 2.55
CA LEU A 228 -21.29 6.11 2.40
C LEU A 228 -22.40 6.01 3.46
N ALA A 229 -22.34 6.79 4.53
CA ALA A 229 -23.34 6.73 5.58
C ALA A 229 -24.74 7.13 5.05
N PRO A 230 -25.78 6.33 5.33
CA PRO A 230 -27.15 6.65 4.90
C PRO A 230 -27.70 7.89 5.61
N HIS A 231 -27.24 8.14 6.84
CA HIS A 231 -27.64 9.26 7.69
C HIS A 231 -26.42 9.82 8.43
N ASN A 232 -26.52 11.05 8.95
CA ASN A 232 -25.50 11.72 9.77
C ASN A 232 -24.09 11.71 9.13
N ARG A 233 -24.00 12.06 7.85
CA ARG A 233 -22.72 12.05 7.10
C ARG A 233 -21.63 12.95 7.70
N ASP A 234 -22.00 13.97 8.46
CA ASP A 234 -21.05 14.85 9.14
C ASP A 234 -20.38 14.19 10.35
N ASN A 235 -21.03 13.18 10.96
CA ASN A 235 -20.49 12.42 12.09
C ASN A 235 -21.09 11.00 12.15
N PRO A 236 -20.79 10.13 11.18
CA PRO A 236 -21.34 8.78 11.14
C PRO A 236 -20.58 7.87 12.10
N ARG A 237 -21.28 6.87 12.65
CA ARG A 237 -20.63 5.81 13.42
C ARG A 237 -19.99 4.83 12.47
N ILE A 238 -18.66 4.89 12.38
CA ILE A 238 -17.84 3.99 11.55
C ILE A 238 -17.06 3.07 12.50
N VAL A 239 -17.06 1.78 12.17
CA VAL A 239 -16.32 0.74 12.89
C VAL A 239 -15.46 -0.04 11.91
N LEU A 240 -14.34 -0.57 12.38
CA LEU A 240 -13.50 -1.51 11.65
C LEU A 240 -13.78 -2.91 12.20
N LEU A 241 -14.44 -3.74 11.38
CA LEU A 241 -14.77 -5.11 11.76
C LEU A 241 -13.55 -6.02 11.55
N SER A 242 -13.15 -6.71 12.61
CA SER A 242 -12.00 -7.62 12.64
C SER A 242 -12.43 -9.06 12.90
N PRO A 243 -11.77 -10.05 12.28
CA PRO A 243 -11.88 -11.46 12.69
C PRO A 243 -11.14 -11.76 14.02
N GLY A 244 -10.46 -10.77 14.62
CA GLY A 244 -9.82 -10.88 15.93
C GLY A 244 -8.30 -11.12 15.90
N PRO A 245 -7.69 -11.26 17.08
CA PRO A 245 -6.23 -11.22 17.28
C PRO A 245 -5.46 -12.36 16.60
N TYR A 246 -6.13 -13.46 16.29
CA TYR A 246 -5.52 -14.60 15.61
C TYR A 246 -5.34 -14.40 14.10
N ASN A 247 -5.77 -13.25 13.56
CA ASN A 247 -5.59 -12.92 12.15
C ASN A 247 -4.18 -12.38 11.84
N ALA A 248 -3.66 -12.76 10.66
CA ALA A 248 -2.33 -12.37 10.18
C ALA A 248 -2.06 -10.85 10.20
N THR A 249 -3.10 -10.05 9.96
CA THR A 249 -3.00 -8.59 9.84
C THR A 249 -3.71 -7.85 10.97
N TYR A 250 -3.96 -8.50 12.11
CA TYR A 250 -4.64 -7.89 13.24
C TYR A 250 -3.94 -6.62 13.73
N PHE A 251 -2.61 -6.62 13.79
CA PHE A 251 -1.82 -5.43 14.12
C PHE A 251 -2.22 -4.25 13.24
N GLU A 252 -2.24 -4.43 11.91
CA GLU A 252 -2.61 -3.37 10.97
C GLU A 252 -4.05 -2.89 11.22
N GLN A 253 -4.98 -3.80 11.48
CA GLN A 253 -6.38 -3.43 11.72
C GLN A 253 -6.50 -2.58 12.98
N ALA A 254 -5.87 -2.98 14.08
CA ALA A 254 -5.85 -2.21 15.33
C ALA A 254 -5.16 -0.85 15.15
N PHE A 255 -4.02 -0.84 14.45
CA PHE A 255 -3.26 0.38 14.14
C PHE A 255 -4.07 1.36 13.30
N LEU A 256 -4.73 0.88 12.23
CA LEU A 256 -5.58 1.71 11.38
C LEU A 256 -6.82 2.20 12.14
N ALA A 257 -7.44 1.37 12.96
CA ALA A 257 -8.58 1.79 13.79
C ALA A 257 -8.18 2.95 14.72
N GLN A 258 -7.05 2.83 15.42
CA GLN A 258 -6.51 3.89 16.25
C GLN A 258 -6.17 5.16 15.45
N TYR A 259 -5.48 5.00 14.31
CA TYR A 259 -5.04 6.13 13.49
C TYR A 259 -6.21 6.89 12.85
N LEU A 260 -7.24 6.18 12.41
CA LEU A 260 -8.44 6.76 11.79
C LEU A 260 -9.46 7.26 12.81
N GLY A 261 -9.32 6.85 14.08
CA GLY A 261 -10.25 7.19 15.16
C GLY A 261 -11.55 6.37 15.10
N TYR A 262 -11.48 5.13 14.65
CA TYR A 262 -12.61 4.20 14.57
C TYR A 262 -12.55 3.14 15.67
N GLN A 263 -13.70 2.63 16.07
CA GLN A 263 -13.76 1.47 16.97
C GLN A 263 -13.37 0.22 16.19
N LEU A 264 -12.41 -0.55 16.72
CA LEU A 264 -12.17 -1.91 16.29
C LEU A 264 -13.18 -2.81 17.00
N CYS A 265 -13.96 -3.57 16.24
CA CYS A 265 -14.98 -4.46 16.78
C CYS A 265 -14.87 -5.86 16.15
N ASP A 266 -15.33 -6.88 16.85
CA ASP A 266 -15.54 -8.22 16.29
C ASP A 266 -17.02 -8.52 16.04
N GLY A 267 -17.33 -9.76 15.62
CA GLY A 267 -18.70 -10.16 15.33
C GLY A 267 -19.61 -10.23 16.56
N GLY A 268 -19.06 -10.43 17.76
CA GLY A 268 -19.79 -10.47 19.02
C GLY A 268 -20.19 -9.09 19.54
N ASP A 269 -19.49 -8.05 19.12
CA ASP A 269 -19.79 -6.65 19.46
C ASP A 269 -20.99 -6.08 18.67
N LEU A 270 -21.42 -6.75 17.60
CA LEU A 270 -22.46 -6.29 16.69
C LEU A 270 -23.74 -7.11 16.81
N THR A 271 -24.90 -6.46 16.75
CA THR A 271 -26.21 -7.13 16.76
C THR A 271 -27.15 -6.51 15.75
N VAL A 272 -27.91 -7.33 15.04
CA VAL A 272 -28.90 -6.84 14.07
C VAL A 272 -30.27 -6.75 14.72
N ARG A 273 -30.88 -5.55 14.70
CA ARG A 273 -32.25 -5.30 15.17
C ARG A 273 -33.00 -4.42 14.20
N ASN A 274 -34.23 -4.80 13.83
CA ASN A 274 -35.08 -4.04 12.91
C ASN A 274 -34.39 -3.68 11.58
N GLY A 275 -33.60 -4.60 11.01
CA GLY A 275 -32.86 -4.38 9.77
C GLY A 275 -31.67 -3.43 9.87
N ARG A 276 -31.17 -3.17 11.08
CA ARG A 276 -30.03 -2.29 11.35
C ARG A 276 -29.00 -3.03 12.21
N VAL A 277 -27.73 -2.79 11.93
CA VAL A 277 -26.58 -3.21 12.74
C VAL A 277 -26.27 -2.09 13.73
#